data_AF-A0A378B5Q5-F1
#
_entry.id   AF-A0A378B5Q5-F1
#
_cell.length_a   1.000
_cell.length_b   1.000
_cell.length_c   1.000
_cell.angle_alpha   90.00
_cell.angle_beta   90.00
_cell.angle_gamma   90.00
#
_symmetry.space_group_name_H-M   'P 1'
#
loop_
_entity.id
_entity.type
_entity.pdbx_description
1 polymer ?
#
loop_
_entity_poly.entity_id
_entity_poly.type
_entity_poly.pdbx_seq_one_letter_code
_entity_poly.pdbx_strand_id
1 'polypeptide(L)' 'MLFNPARNEAYVTHRKAGEVSVIDGKSYKVVKTFKTPTHPNSLALSEDGKTLYVSVKQASSREKEATAPDDVIRIAL' A
#
# COMPACT_ATOMS: atom_id res chain seq x y z
N MET A 1 -4.33 -6.55 2.90
CA MET A 1 -4.57 -6.87 1.47
C MET A 1 -5.90 -6.26 1.07
N LEU A 2 -6.01 -5.77 -0.15
CA LEU A 2 -7.24 -5.22 -0.72
C LEU A 2 -7.39 -5.67 -2.18
N PHE A 3 -8.56 -6.20 -2.57
CA PHE A 3 -8.84 -6.61 -3.95
C PHE A 3 -9.60 -5.51 -4.70
N ASN A 4 -9.22 -5.27 -5.95
CA ASN A 4 -9.86 -4.33 -6.86
C ASN A 4 -10.55 -5.08 -8.01
N PRO A 5 -11.88 -5.26 -7.93
CA PRO A 5 -12.63 -5.99 -8.96
C PRO A 5 -12.61 -5.28 -10.33
N ALA A 6 -12.50 -3.95 -10.37
CA ALA A 6 -12.49 -3.20 -11.63
C ALA A 6 -11.26 -3.49 -12.49
N ARG A 7 -10.15 -3.90 -11.87
CA ARG A 7 -8.88 -4.22 -12.53
C ARG A 7 -8.50 -5.69 -12.44
N ASN A 8 -9.25 -6.49 -11.68
CA ASN A 8 -8.89 -7.85 -11.30
C ASN A 8 -7.47 -7.95 -10.70
N GLU A 9 -7.14 -7.05 -9.77
CA GLU A 9 -5.82 -6.95 -9.13
C GLU A 9 -5.97 -6.99 -7.59
N ALA A 10 -4.98 -7.52 -6.89
CA ALA A 10 -4.87 -7.44 -5.43
C ALA A 10 -3.65 -6.60 -5.00
N TYR A 11 -3.83 -5.75 -4.01
CA TYR A 11 -2.79 -4.90 -3.44
C TYR A 11 -2.40 -5.38 -2.04
N VAL A 12 -1.10 -5.51 -1.79
CA VAL A 12 -0.54 -6.05 -0.54
C VAL A 12 0.55 -5.13 -0.02
N THR A 13 0.40 -4.66 1.22
CA THR A 13 1.41 -3.88 1.95
C THR A 13 2.44 -4.79 2.60
N HIS A 14 3.72 -4.51 2.38
CA HIS A 14 4.86 -5.16 3.00
C HIS A 14 5.50 -4.21 4.00
N ARG A 15 4.98 -4.18 5.24
CA ARG A 15 5.34 -3.18 6.24
C ARG A 15 6.85 -3.02 6.42
N LYS A 16 7.58 -4.13 6.66
CA LYS A 16 9.04 -4.09 6.91
C LYS A 16 9.86 -3.76 5.66
N ALA A 17 9.36 -4.12 4.47
CA ALA A 17 10.06 -3.87 3.22
C ALA A 17 9.86 -2.44 2.70
N GLY A 18 8.84 -1.71 3.20
CA GLY A 18 8.53 -0.37 2.71
C GLY A 18 7.90 -0.40 1.31
N GLU A 19 7.10 -1.43 1.00
CA GLU A 19 6.60 -1.69 -0.35
C GLU A 19 5.10 -2.02 -0.40
N VAL A 20 4.49 -1.80 -1.55
CA VAL A 20 3.17 -2.35 -1.91
C VAL A 20 3.27 -3.13 -3.21
N SER A 21 2.92 -4.42 -3.20
CA SER A 21 2.83 -5.23 -4.42
C SER A 21 1.45 -5.16 -5.04
N VAL A 22 1.42 -5.20 -6.37
CA VAL A 22 0.23 -5.45 -7.21
C VAL A 22 0.32 -6.87 -7.74
N ILE A 23 -0.68 -7.67 -7.41
CA ILE A 23 -0.83 -9.05 -7.87
C ILE A 23 -1.94 -9.08 -8.91
N ASP A 24 -1.65 -9.60 -10.09
CA ASP A 24 -2.64 -9.81 -11.13
C ASP A 24 -3.53 -11.02 -10.78
N GLY A 25 -4.84 -10.82 -10.76
CA GLY A 25 -5.82 -11.82 -10.35
C GLY A 25 -6.08 -12.93 -11.38
N LYS A 26 -5.53 -12.81 -12.60
CA LYS A 26 -5.63 -13.85 -13.64
C LYS A 26 -4.45 -14.81 -13.61
N SER A 27 -3.24 -14.28 -13.54
CA SER A 27 -1.98 -15.02 -13.58
C SER A 27 -1.44 -15.36 -12.19
N TYR A 28 -1.96 -14.74 -11.13
CA TYR A 28 -1.53 -14.88 -9.74
C TYR A 28 -0.06 -14.50 -9.51
N LYS A 29 0.48 -13.59 -10.32
CA LYS A 29 1.86 -13.11 -10.23
C LYS A 29 1.91 -11.67 -9.74
N VAL A 30 3.00 -11.32 -9.06
CA VAL A 30 3.32 -9.91 -8.78
C VAL A 30 3.70 -9.25 -10.11
N VAL A 31 2.92 -8.26 -10.54
CA VAL A 31 3.13 -7.54 -11.81
C VAL A 31 3.72 -6.15 -11.62
N LYS A 32 3.64 -5.60 -10.40
CA LYS A 32 4.22 -4.30 -10.06
C LYS A 32 4.51 -4.23 -8.57
N THR A 33 5.53 -3.45 -8.20
CA THR A 33 5.83 -3.09 -6.82
C THR A 33 6.03 -1.59 -6.71
N PHE A 34 5.30 -0.93 -5.82
CA PHE A 34 5.48 0.47 -5.46
C PHE A 34 6.41 0.57 -4.26
N LYS A 35 7.39 1.49 -4.33
CA LYS A 35 8.19 1.89 -3.16
C LYS A 35 7.36 2.88 -2.34
N THR A 36 7.15 2.57 -1.08
CA THR A 36 6.34 3.32 -0.13
C THR A 36 6.99 3.30 1.26
N PRO A 37 8.23 3.83 1.40
CA PRO A 37 8.89 3.88 2.71
C PRO A 37 8.12 4.83 3.65
N THR A 38 8.15 4.64 4.97
CA THR A 38 8.92 3.63 5.71
C THR A 38 8.14 2.34 5.98
N HIS A 39 6.90 2.46 6.49
CA HIS A 39 6.11 1.31 6.92
C HIS A 39 4.67 1.40 6.38
N PRO A 40 4.38 0.94 5.14
CA PRO A 40 3.03 0.94 4.59
C PRO A 40 2.14 0.02 5.43
N ASN A 41 0.92 0.48 5.74
CA ASN A 41 0.08 -0.12 6.77
C ASN A 41 -1.29 -0.56 6.24
N SER A 42 -2.15 0.38 5.86
CA SER A 42 -3.52 0.10 5.43
C SER A 42 -3.78 0.66 4.04
N LEU A 43 -4.74 0.05 3.35
CA LEU A 43 -5.12 0.35 1.97
C LEU A 43 -6.59 0.76 1.89
N ALA A 44 -6.91 1.68 0.98
CA ALA A 44 -8.27 2.00 0.57
C ALA A 44 -8.32 2.26 -0.94
N LEU A 45 -9.44 1.95 -1.59
CA LEU A 45 -9.66 2.20 -3.01
C LEU A 45 -10.74 3.26 -3.21
N SER A 46 -10.62 4.06 -4.27
CA SER A 46 -11.77 4.80 -4.79
C SER A 46 -12.83 3.84 -5.32
N GLU A 47 -14.09 4.28 -5.31
CA GLU A 47 -15.23 3.47 -5.77
C GLU A 47 -15.07 2.99 -7.23
N ASP A 48 -14.48 3.82 -8.09
CA ASP A 48 -14.21 3.48 -9.49
C ASP A 48 -12.99 2.56 -9.70
N GLY A 49 -12.27 2.21 -8.63
CA GLY A 49 -11.08 1.36 -8.67
C GLY A 49 -9.86 1.98 -9.37
N LYS A 50 -9.87 3.30 -9.65
CA LYS A 50 -8.77 3.99 -10.37
C LYS A 50 -7.75 4.66 -9.45
N THR A 51 -8.02 4.73 -8.16
CA THR A 51 -7.11 5.33 -7.18
C THR A 51 -6.94 4.41 -5.97
N LEU A 52 -5.69 4.10 -5.63
CA LEU A 52 -5.31 3.43 -4.38
C LEU A 52 -4.76 4.47 -3.40
N TYR A 53 -5.21 4.41 -2.15
CA TYR A 53 -4.69 5.17 -1.02
C TYR A 53 -3.94 4.22 -0.08
N VAL A 54 -2.75 4.63 0.33
CA VAL A 54 -1.89 3.86 1.24
C VAL A 54 -1.55 4.74 2.44
N SER A 55 -1.92 4.31 3.63
CA SER A 55 -1.39 4.92 4.86
C SER A 55 0.01 4.39 5.13
N VAL A 56 0.95 5.29 5.41
CA VAL A 56 2.36 4.95 5.60
C VAL A 56 2.83 5.50 6.93
N LYS A 57 3.30 4.60 7.80
CA LYS A 57 3.77 4.96 9.13
C LYS A 57 5.23 5.35 9.13
N GLN A 58 5.58 6.31 9.97
CA GLN A 58 6.97 6.60 10.30
C GLN A 58 7.61 5.45 11.09
N ALA A 59 8.94 5.47 11.21
CA ALA A 59 9.63 4.59 12.15
C ALA A 59 9.34 5.05 13.59
N SER A 60 8.73 4.18 14.40
CA SER A 60 8.37 4.45 15.79
C SER A 60 8.48 3.18 16.63
N SER A 61 8.95 3.31 17.88
CA SER A 61 8.99 2.24 18.88
C SER A 61 8.43 2.73 20.22
N ARG A 62 8.42 1.87 21.25
CA ARG A 62 7.97 2.24 22.61
C ARG A 62 8.97 3.16 23.32
N GLU A 63 10.24 3.03 22.98
CA GLU A 63 11.36 3.78 23.56
C GLU A 63 11.58 5.11 22.85
N LYS A 64 11.20 5.20 21.57
CA LYS A 64 11.34 6.41 20.76
C LYS A 64 10.17 6.53 19.78
N GLU A 65 9.27 7.45 20.08
CA GLU A 65 8.14 7.76 19.20
C GLU A 65 8.57 8.58 17.97
N ALA A 66 7.85 8.40 16.87
CA ALA A 66 8.00 9.25 15.71
C ALA A 66 7.54 10.68 16.05
N THR A 67 8.33 11.67 15.63
CA THR A 67 8.02 13.10 15.84
C THR A 67 7.33 13.74 14.64
N ALA A 68 7.46 13.14 13.45
CA ALA A 68 6.76 13.55 12.24
C ALA A 68 5.42 12.81 12.12
N PRO A 69 4.39 13.42 11.51
CA PRO A 69 3.14 12.72 11.24
C PRO A 69 3.34 11.56 10.25
N ASP A 70 2.42 10.60 10.31
CA ASP A 70 2.26 9.57 9.27
C ASP A 70 1.72 10.21 7.97
N ASP A 71 1.96 9.54 6.84
CA ASP A 71 1.56 10.01 5.51
C ASP A 71 0.42 9.19 4.89
N VAL A 72 -0.25 9.78 3.89
CA VAL A 72 -1.13 9.05 2.97
C VAL A 72 -0.64 9.25 1.54
N ILE A 73 -0.28 8.16 0.88
CA ILE A 73 0.11 8.16 -0.53
C ILE A 73 -1.11 7.88 -1.39
N ARG A 74 -1.36 8.75 -2.38
CA ARG A 74 -2.35 8.55 -3.44
C ARG A 74 -1.67 8.02 -4.70
N ILE A 75 -2.10 6.87 -5.20
CA ILE A 75 -1.58 6.21 -6.40
C ILE A 75 -2.71 6.13 -7.45
N ALA A 76 -2.49 6.71 -8.63
CA ALA A 76 -3.36 6.46 -9.78
C ALA A 76 -3.01 5.09 -10.39
N LEU A 77 -4.03 4.25 -10.61
CA LEU A 77 -3.92 2.85 -11.04
C LEU A 77 -4.14 2.68 -12.54
#